data_AF-A0A1A9KI49-F1
#
_entry.id   AF-A0A1A9KI49-F1
#
_cell.length_a   1.000
_cell.length_b   1.000
_cell.length_c   1.000
_cell.angle_alpha   90.00
_cell.angle_beta   90.00
_cell.angle_gamma   90.00
#
_symmetry.space_group_name_H-M   'P 1'
#
loop_
_entity.id
_entity.type
_entity.pdbx_description
1 polymer ?
#
loop_
_entity_poly.entity_id
_entity_poly.type
_entity_poly.pdbx_seq_one_letter_code
_entity_poly.pdbx_strand_id
1 'polypeptide(L)'
;MSRLPDAADLLQTARAALLEKLLPALPMELHYEARMLANALAIAARESAAPGPIDGPDERALAAAIRAGEHDRGTARARLLALTRAKLAISNPRLLESYASLFD
;
A
#
# COMPACT_ATOMS: atom_id res chain seq x y z
N MET A 1 24.40 14.23 14.83
CA MET A 1 24.32 12.77 14.66
C MET A 1 23.45 12.50 13.45
N SER A 2 24.01 11.92 12.38
CA SER A 2 23.23 11.55 11.18
C SER A 2 22.56 10.20 11.43
N ARG A 3 21.22 10.13 11.29
CA ARG A 3 20.49 8.87 11.34
C ARG A 3 20.86 8.06 10.08
N LEU A 4 21.15 6.77 10.24
CA LEU A 4 21.33 5.88 9.08
C LEU A 4 20.00 5.72 8.33
N PRO A 5 20.02 5.62 6.98
CA PRO A 5 18.80 5.42 6.21
C PRO A 5 18.09 4.13 6.63
N ASP A 6 16.78 4.20 6.77
CA ASP A 6 15.95 3.03 7.06
C ASP A 6 15.48 2.32 5.77
N ALA A 7 14.72 1.24 5.92
CA ALA A 7 14.25 0.46 4.78
C ALA A 7 13.42 1.29 3.79
N ALA A 8 12.60 2.23 4.27
CA ALA A 8 11.81 3.10 3.40
C ALA A 8 12.73 4.05 2.61
N ASP A 9 13.74 4.63 3.26
CA ASP A 9 14.73 5.51 2.61
C ASP A 9 15.48 4.79 1.48
N LEU A 10 15.90 3.54 1.74
CA LEU A 10 16.63 2.72 0.75
C LEU A 10 15.75 2.38 -0.47
N LEU A 11 14.49 2.00 -0.24
CA LEU A 11 13.55 1.67 -1.32
C LEU A 11 13.19 2.90 -2.17
N GLN A 12 13.04 4.07 -1.54
CA GLN A 12 12.83 5.32 -2.28
C GLN A 12 14.06 5.71 -3.10
N THR A 13 15.25 5.55 -2.53
CA THR A 13 16.52 5.80 -3.24
C THR A 13 16.66 4.90 -4.46
N ALA A 14 16.38 3.60 -4.31
CA ALA A 14 16.40 2.65 -5.43
C ALA A 14 15.40 3.03 -6.52
N ARG A 15 14.18 3.42 -6.13
CA ARG A 15 13.14 3.86 -7.06
C ARG A 15 13.55 5.11 -7.84
N ALA A 16 14.11 6.11 -7.17
CA ALA A 16 14.59 7.33 -7.81
C ALA A 16 15.71 7.02 -8.80
N ALA A 17 16.71 6.22 -8.39
CA ALA A 17 17.79 5.80 -9.30
C ALA A 17 17.26 5.05 -10.52
N LEU A 18 16.28 4.17 -10.35
CA LEU A 18 15.64 3.45 -11.45
C LEU A 18 14.93 4.39 -12.43
N LEU A 19 14.12 5.33 -11.94
CA LEU A 19 13.34 6.22 -12.81
C LEU A 19 14.17 7.33 -13.46
N GLU A 20 15.11 7.92 -12.72
CA GLU A 20 15.84 9.11 -13.16
C GLU A 20 17.10 8.77 -13.95
N LYS A 21 17.76 7.65 -13.63
CA LYS A 21 19.05 7.29 -14.22
C LYS A 21 18.96 6.09 -15.14
N LEU A 22 18.32 5.02 -14.69
CA LEU A 22 18.32 3.76 -15.44
C LEU A 22 17.27 3.78 -16.56
N LEU A 23 16.04 4.17 -16.29
CA LEU A 23 14.95 4.16 -17.27
C LEU A 23 15.29 4.92 -18.57
N PRO A 24 15.87 6.14 -18.55
CA PRO A 24 16.26 6.82 -19.78
C PRO A 24 17.40 6.15 -20.55
N ALA A 25 18.23 5.33 -19.87
CA ALA A 25 19.35 4.62 -20.47
C ALA A 25 18.98 3.19 -20.94
N LEU A 26 17.82 2.68 -20.57
CA LEU A 26 17.33 1.37 -20.98
C LEU A 26 16.73 1.40 -22.39
N PRO A 27 16.86 0.30 -23.16
CA PRO A 27 16.09 0.08 -24.38
C PRO A 27 14.59 0.27 -24.14
N MET A 28 13.88 0.81 -25.13
CA MET A 28 12.45 1.15 -25.03
C MET A 28 11.58 -0.05 -24.65
N GLU A 29 11.97 -1.25 -25.04
CA GLU A 29 11.27 -2.51 -24.78
C GLU A 29 11.22 -2.84 -23.29
N LEU A 30 12.14 -2.32 -22.48
CA LEU A 30 12.22 -2.55 -21.02
C LEU A 30 11.58 -1.42 -20.20
N HIS A 31 11.05 -0.39 -20.85
CA HIS A 31 10.50 0.78 -20.15
C HIS A 31 9.23 0.44 -19.37
N TYR A 32 8.47 -0.56 -19.81
CA TYR A 32 7.30 -1.02 -19.08
C TYR A 32 7.73 -1.71 -17.77
N GLU A 33 8.64 -2.66 -17.84
CA GLU A 33 9.18 -3.43 -16.72
C GLU A 33 9.83 -2.50 -15.70
N ALA A 34 10.64 -1.54 -16.16
CA ALA A 34 11.28 -0.56 -15.28
C ALA A 34 10.25 0.30 -14.53
N ARG A 35 9.17 0.74 -15.20
CA ARG A 35 8.08 1.49 -14.53
C ARG A 35 7.28 0.60 -13.57
N MET A 36 7.06 -0.67 -13.92
CA MET A 36 6.41 -1.65 -13.05
C MET A 36 7.23 -1.89 -11.77
N LEU A 37 8.55 -2.08 -11.91
CA LEU A 37 9.48 -2.21 -10.77
C LEU A 37 9.49 -0.95 -9.90
N ALA A 38 9.48 0.24 -10.51
CA ALA A 38 9.41 1.49 -9.76
C ALA A 38 8.09 1.63 -8.96
N ASN A 39 6.98 1.10 -9.47
CA ASN A 39 5.73 1.05 -8.73
C ASN A 39 5.81 0.06 -7.55
N ALA A 40 6.38 -1.13 -7.76
CA ALA A 40 6.58 -2.13 -6.70
C ALA A 40 7.46 -1.58 -5.56
N LEU A 41 8.55 -0.88 -5.88
CA LEU A 41 9.40 -0.22 -4.87
C LEU A 41 8.63 0.83 -4.06
N ALA A 42 7.73 1.58 -4.70
CA ALA A 42 6.90 2.56 -3.99
C ALA A 42 5.92 1.90 -3.00
N ILE A 43 5.36 0.75 -3.37
CA ILE A 43 4.48 -0.05 -2.49
C ILE A 43 5.29 -0.59 -1.31
N ALA A 44 6.42 -1.24 -1.57
CA ALA A 44 7.28 -1.81 -0.53
C ALA A 44 7.79 -0.74 0.47
N ALA A 45 8.09 0.47 0.00
CA ALA A 45 8.50 1.57 0.87
C ALA A 45 7.36 2.04 1.80
N ARG A 46 6.10 1.95 1.36
CA ARG A 46 4.95 2.26 2.21
C ARG A 46 4.66 1.13 3.20
N GLU A 47 4.84 -0.12 2.78
CA GLU A 47 4.74 -1.28 3.67
C GLU A 47 5.78 -1.23 4.80
N SER A 48 7.04 -0.87 4.50
CA SER A 48 8.08 -0.78 5.52
C SER A 48 7.87 0.36 6.52
N ALA A 49 7.18 1.43 6.11
CA ALA A 49 6.83 2.55 6.98
C ALA A 49 5.52 2.34 7.75
N ALA A 50 4.71 1.34 7.38
CA ALA A 50 3.43 1.09 8.03
C ALA A 50 3.63 0.47 9.43
N PRO A 51 2.87 0.92 10.44
CA PRO A 51 2.94 0.36 11.78
C PRO A 51 2.32 -1.05 11.81
N GLY A 52 3.16 -2.07 11.66
CA GLY A 52 2.80 -3.48 11.79
C GLY A 52 2.04 -4.07 10.59
N PRO A 53 1.75 -5.39 10.63
CA PRO A 53 1.04 -6.04 9.55
C PRO A 53 -0.37 -5.44 9.40
N ILE A 54 -0.74 -5.00 8.20
CA ILE A 54 -2.13 -4.63 7.90
C ILE A 54 -3.05 -5.85 8.07
N ASP A 55 -2.54 -7.03 7.72
CA ASP A 55 -3.25 -8.30 7.82
C ASP A 55 -3.03 -8.91 9.20
N GLY A 56 -3.70 -8.33 10.20
CA GLY A 56 -3.70 -8.86 11.56
C GLY A 56 -4.65 -10.05 11.75
N PRO A 57 -4.52 -10.81 12.85
CA PRO A 57 -5.52 -11.79 13.31
C PRO A 57 -6.95 -11.23 13.38
N ASP A 58 -7.07 -9.91 13.46
CA ASP A 58 -8.29 -9.12 13.44
C ASP A 58 -9.13 -9.30 12.15
N GLU A 59 -8.52 -9.37 10.96
CA GLU A 59 -9.28 -9.49 9.70
C GLU A 59 -9.93 -10.87 9.53
N ARG A 60 -9.22 -11.94 9.92
CA ARG A 60 -9.76 -13.30 9.85
C ARG A 60 -10.90 -13.49 10.84
N ALA A 61 -10.76 -12.92 12.05
CA ALA A 61 -11.80 -12.91 13.06
C ALA A 61 -13.04 -12.14 12.59
N LEU A 62 -12.85 -10.93 12.03
CA LEU A 62 -13.94 -10.14 11.45
C LEU A 62 -14.67 -10.91 10.35
N ALA A 63 -13.93 -11.54 9.43
CA ALA A 63 -14.53 -12.33 8.36
C ALA A 63 -15.33 -13.54 8.88
N ALA A 64 -14.87 -14.17 9.97
CA ALA A 64 -15.59 -15.26 10.63
C ALA A 64 -16.90 -14.76 11.28
N ALA A 65 -16.85 -13.65 12.02
CA ALA A 65 -18.02 -13.03 12.65
C ALA A 65 -19.08 -12.61 11.61
N ILE A 66 -18.64 -12.05 10.46
CA ILE A 66 -19.54 -11.72 9.35
C ILE A 66 -20.22 -12.98 8.82
N ARG A 67 -19.47 -14.06 8.57
CA ARG A 67 -20.04 -15.33 8.09
C ARG A 67 -20.98 -16.00 9.09
N ALA A 68 -20.79 -15.75 10.39
CA ALA A 68 -21.66 -16.22 11.45
C ALA A 68 -22.95 -15.38 11.62
N GLY A 69 -23.12 -14.29 10.85
CA GLY A 69 -24.29 -13.41 10.92
C GLY A 69 -24.24 -12.37 12.04
N GLU A 70 -23.13 -12.27 12.78
CA GLU A 70 -22.99 -11.32 13.91
C GLU A 70 -23.09 -9.85 13.46
N HIS A 71 -22.90 -9.60 12.17
CA HIS A 71 -22.92 -8.28 11.55
C HIS A 71 -24.06 -8.04 10.56
N ASP A 72 -25.10 -8.89 10.52
CA ASP A 72 -26.20 -8.80 9.54
C ASP A 72 -26.97 -7.46 9.60
N ARG A 73 -26.89 -6.75 10.72
CA ARG A 73 -27.43 -5.39 10.89
C ARG A 73 -26.51 -4.29 10.35
N GLY A 74 -25.46 -4.65 9.61
CA GLY A 74 -24.52 -3.70 8.98
C GLY A 74 -23.41 -3.19 9.90
N THR A 75 -23.22 -3.77 11.09
CA THR A 75 -22.25 -3.28 12.10
C THR A 75 -20.78 -3.44 11.69
N ALA A 76 -20.47 -4.27 10.70
CA ALA A 76 -19.12 -4.41 10.16
C ALA A 76 -18.69 -3.27 9.22
N ARG A 77 -19.63 -2.45 8.69
CA ARG A 77 -19.36 -1.49 7.60
C ARG A 77 -18.20 -0.54 7.93
N ALA A 78 -18.24 0.10 9.09
CA ALA A 78 -17.21 1.06 9.50
C ALA A 78 -15.82 0.41 9.57
N ARG A 79 -15.75 -0.83 10.10
CA ARG A 79 -14.50 -1.58 10.20
C ARG A 79 -13.96 -1.98 8.82
N LEU A 80 -14.82 -2.46 7.92
CA LEU A 80 -14.42 -2.81 6.56
C LEU A 80 -13.90 -1.60 5.77
N LEU A 81 -14.53 -0.43 5.94
CA LEU A 81 -14.05 0.82 5.34
C LEU A 81 -12.67 1.23 5.90
N ALA A 82 -12.48 1.12 7.21
CA ALA A 82 -11.18 1.42 7.84
C ALA A 82 -10.07 0.49 7.33
N LEU A 83 -10.32 -0.82 7.24
CA LEU A 83 -9.37 -1.80 6.69
C LEU A 83 -9.06 -1.51 5.22
N THR A 84 -10.09 -1.24 4.42
CA THR A 84 -9.94 -0.92 3.00
C THR A 84 -9.11 0.35 2.82
N ARG A 85 -9.40 1.40 3.59
CA ARG A 85 -8.64 2.66 3.57
C ARG A 85 -7.17 2.43 3.90
N ALA A 86 -6.88 1.64 4.93
CA ALA A 86 -5.52 1.30 5.33
C ALA A 86 -4.76 0.55 4.22
N LYS A 87 -5.36 -0.48 3.62
CA LYS A 87 -4.77 -1.23 2.49
C LYS A 87 -4.56 -0.37 1.25
N LEU A 88 -5.50 0.54 0.95
CA LEU A 88 -5.38 1.46 -0.19
C LEU A 88 -4.28 2.50 0.02
N ALA A 89 -4.09 3.00 1.23
CA ALA A 89 -2.99 3.94 1.54
C ALA A 89 -1.61 3.36 1.14
N ILE A 90 -1.45 2.04 1.22
CA ILE A 90 -0.24 1.33 0.81
C ILE A 90 -0.23 1.01 -0.69
N SER A 91 -1.24 0.29 -1.16
CA SER A 91 -1.23 -0.28 -2.51
C SER A 91 -1.47 0.77 -3.59
N ASN A 92 -2.38 1.73 -3.36
CA ASN A 92 -2.76 2.73 -4.33
C ASN A 92 -3.43 3.96 -3.68
N PRO A 93 -2.65 4.89 -3.08
CA PRO A 93 -3.20 6.02 -2.33
C PRO A 93 -4.05 6.98 -3.17
N ARG A 94 -3.85 7.04 -4.49
CA ARG A 94 -4.65 7.88 -5.40
C ARG A 94 -6.12 7.48 -5.44
N LEU A 95 -6.44 6.22 -5.14
CA LEU A 95 -7.85 5.78 -5.06
C LEU A 95 -8.56 6.36 -3.83
N LEU A 96 -7.83 6.70 -2.76
CA LEU A 96 -8.43 7.35 -1.59
C LEU A 96 -9.00 8.74 -1.95
N GLU A 97 -8.29 9.47 -2.81
CA GLU A 97 -8.75 10.75 -3.33
C GLU A 97 -9.99 10.57 -4.24
N SER A 98 -9.96 9.53 -5.07
CA SER A 98 -11.04 9.23 -6.03
C SER A 98 -12.35 8.80 -5.36
N TYR A 99 -12.26 8.25 -4.14
CA TYR A 99 -13.39 7.71 -3.38
C TYR A 99 -13.54 8.35 -2.00
N ALA A 100 -13.15 9.62 -1.84
CA ALA A 100 -13.15 10.30 -0.54
C ALA A 100 -14.52 10.20 0.19
N SER A 101 -15.61 10.38 -0.54
CA SER A 101 -16.99 10.33 -0.01
C SER A 101 -17.43 8.96 0.52
N LEU A 102 -16.72 7.87 0.24
CA LEU A 102 -16.97 6.55 0.81
C LEU A 102 -16.36 6.39 2.20
N PHE A 103 -15.40 7.23 2.57
CA PHE A 103 -14.61 7.13 3.80
C PHE A 103 -14.91 8.25 4.83
N ASP A 104 -15.81 9.17 4.49
CA ASP A 104 -16.42 10.15 5.41
C ASP A 104 -17.59 9.51 6.20
#